data_AF-A0AA88QFG4-F1
#
_entry.id   AF-A0AA88QFG4-F1
#
_cell.length_a   1.000
_cell.length_b   1.000
_cell.length_c   1.000
_cell.angle_alpha   90.00
_cell.angle_beta   90.00
_cell.angle_gamma   90.00
#
_symmetry.space_group_name_H-M   'P 1'
#
loop_
_entity.id
_entity.type
_entity.pdbx_description
1 polymer ?
#
loop_
_entity_poly.entity_id
_entity_poly.type
_entity_poly.pdbx_seq_one_letter_code
_entity_poly.pdbx_strand_id
1 'polypeptide(L)'
;MGKLQTSLTDMATKNIEFKPELGALIEILQSIEPKLLEIEKYNNELDRAEKTKPYIDLLNRGKELVERCSEISSWSIIKRSGYSDELTCYKADLLRFYQVQLQLEQSSDIKEMLVKLNRVSEVLDYVKGRSFVGKIILPGSTLTDAVIVPDELLTKDRPAVVLLPPGWFITATSPEIQGNE
;
A
#
# COMPACT_ATOMS: atom_id res chain seq x y z
N MET A 1 -16.60 -6.50 16.85
CA MET A 1 -15.39 -6.37 17.70
C MET A 1 -15.56 -6.90 19.12
N GLY A 2 -16.63 -6.56 19.87
CA GLY A 2 -16.74 -6.91 21.30
C GLY A 2 -16.86 -8.40 21.67
N LYS A 3 -17.56 -9.23 20.88
CA LYS A 3 -17.75 -10.67 21.19
C LYS A 3 -16.48 -11.52 21.12
N LEU A 4 -15.57 -11.19 20.20
CA LEU A 4 -14.33 -11.95 20.00
C LEU A 4 -13.35 -11.68 21.15
N GLN A 5 -13.27 -10.43 21.62
CA GLN A 5 -12.41 -10.02 22.72
C GLN A 5 -12.83 -10.65 24.05
N THR A 6 -14.13 -10.65 24.37
CA THR A 6 -14.61 -11.28 25.62
C THR A 6 -14.38 -12.79 25.59
N SER A 7 -14.64 -13.44 24.45
CA SER A 7 -14.46 -14.89 24.34
C SER A 7 -12.99 -15.33 24.48
N LEU A 8 -12.03 -14.61 23.88
CA LEU A 8 -10.60 -14.93 23.99
C LEU A 8 -10.06 -14.66 25.40
N THR A 9 -10.50 -13.58 26.03
CA THR A 9 -10.07 -13.22 27.39
C THR A 9 -10.61 -14.20 28.44
N ASP A 10 -11.86 -14.63 28.28
CA ASP A 10 -12.50 -15.66 29.12
C ASP A 10 -11.84 -17.04 28.93
N MET A 11 -11.31 -17.31 27.74
CA MET A 11 -10.57 -18.54 27.41
C MET A 11 -9.17 -18.56 28.07
N ALA A 12 -8.43 -17.45 28.02
CA ALA A 12 -7.11 -17.36 28.64
C ALA A 12 -7.16 -17.44 30.18
N THR A 13 -8.25 -16.98 30.80
CA THR A 13 -8.44 -17.04 32.26
C THR A 13 -8.73 -18.44 32.79
N LYS A 14 -9.24 -19.36 31.95
CA LYS A 14 -9.55 -20.75 32.34
C LYS A 14 -8.33 -21.66 32.46
N ASN A 15 -7.20 -21.32 31.83
CA ASN A 15 -6.00 -22.17 31.82
C ASN A 15 -4.81 -21.48 32.49
N ILE A 16 -4.67 -21.66 33.80
CA ILE A 16 -3.68 -20.96 34.65
C ILE A 16 -2.23 -21.17 34.17
N GLU A 17 -1.92 -22.35 33.62
CA GLU A 17 -0.55 -22.75 33.25
C GLU A 17 -0.11 -22.16 31.90
N PHE A 18 -1.03 -22.03 30.94
CA PHE A 18 -0.75 -21.41 29.63
C PHE A 18 -1.22 -19.96 29.53
N LYS A 19 -1.72 -19.39 30.63
CA LYS A 19 -2.28 -18.03 30.67
C LYS A 19 -1.36 -16.97 30.06
N PRO A 20 -0.04 -16.91 30.38
CA PRO A 20 0.82 -15.89 29.78
C PRO A 20 1.08 -16.14 28.29
N GLU A 21 1.30 -17.38 27.86
CA GLU A 21 1.55 -17.69 26.45
C GLU A 21 0.33 -17.46 25.57
N LEU A 22 -0.86 -17.84 26.06
CA LEU A 22 -2.14 -17.63 25.38
C LEU A 22 -2.49 -16.14 25.35
N GLY A 23 -2.28 -15.41 26.45
CA GLY A 23 -2.48 -13.97 26.50
C GLY A 23 -1.65 -13.25 25.45
N ALA A 24 -0.35 -13.51 25.39
CA ALA A 24 0.55 -12.92 24.40
C ALA A 24 0.14 -13.28 22.96
N LEU A 25 -0.26 -14.53 22.72
CA LEU A 25 -0.73 -14.95 21.39
C LEU A 25 -2.04 -14.24 21.01
N ILE A 26 -2.98 -14.11 21.93
CA ILE A 26 -4.25 -13.40 21.71
C ILE A 26 -3.98 -11.93 21.35
N GLU A 27 -3.11 -11.26 22.08
CA GLU A 27 -2.74 -9.86 21.80
C GLU A 27 -2.15 -9.70 20.40
N ILE A 28 -1.26 -10.62 20.00
CA ILE A 28 -0.65 -10.63 18.67
C ILE A 28 -1.73 -10.82 17.59
N LEU A 29 -2.59 -11.84 17.74
CA LEU A 29 -3.67 -12.11 16.78
C LEU A 29 -4.63 -10.93 16.65
N GLN A 30 -5.02 -10.31 17.76
CA GLN A 30 -5.92 -9.14 17.79
C GLN A 30 -5.29 -7.89 17.17
N SER A 31 -3.98 -7.70 17.34
CA SER A 31 -3.25 -6.58 16.75
C SER A 31 -3.10 -6.72 15.23
N ILE A 32 -2.90 -7.95 14.77
CA ILE A 32 -2.62 -8.28 13.38
C ILE A 32 -3.88 -8.34 12.51
N GLU A 33 -4.94 -9.00 13.01
CA GLU A 33 -6.16 -9.27 12.27
C GLU A 33 -6.73 -8.04 11.52
N PRO A 34 -6.92 -6.86 12.14
CA PRO A 34 -7.49 -5.72 11.44
C PRO A 34 -6.60 -5.24 10.28
N LYS A 35 -5.28 -5.32 10.43
CA LYS A 35 -4.34 -4.91 9.38
C LYS A 35 -4.36 -5.88 8.21
N LEU A 36 -4.47 -7.17 8.48
CA LEU A 36 -4.56 -8.18 7.42
C LEU A 36 -5.86 -8.10 6.63
N LEU A 37 -6.98 -7.80 7.29
CA LEU A 37 -8.25 -7.56 6.59
C LEU A 37 -8.17 -6.32 5.68
N GLU A 38 -7.42 -5.30 6.09
CA GLU A 38 -7.17 -4.13 5.24
C GLU A 38 -6.33 -4.50 4.01
N ILE A 39 -5.26 -5.28 4.21
CA ILE A 39 -4.41 -5.77 3.11
C ILE A 39 -5.22 -6.67 2.16
N GLU A 40 -6.08 -7.55 2.69
CA GLU A 40 -6.98 -8.39 1.88
C GLU A 40 -7.90 -7.54 1.02
N LYS A 41 -8.47 -6.46 1.57
CA LYS A 41 -9.28 -5.53 0.79
C LYS A 41 -8.49 -4.92 -0.37
N TYR A 42 -7.28 -4.41 -0.13
CA TYR A 42 -6.45 -3.85 -1.21
C TYR A 42 -6.05 -4.92 -2.23
N ASN A 43 -5.71 -6.13 -1.79
CA ASN A 43 -5.38 -7.22 -2.68
C ASN A 43 -6.57 -7.61 -3.55
N ASN A 44 -7.80 -7.61 -3.02
CA ASN A 44 -9.00 -7.84 -3.81
C ASN A 44 -9.21 -6.75 -4.88
N GLU A 45 -9.00 -5.48 -4.53
CA GLU A 45 -9.06 -4.36 -5.50
C GLU A 45 -7.98 -4.46 -6.59
N LEU A 46 -6.88 -5.16 -6.32
CA LEU A 46 -5.77 -5.40 -7.24
C LEU A 46 -5.82 -6.77 -7.94
N ASP A 47 -6.93 -7.51 -7.81
CA ASP A 47 -7.12 -8.88 -8.33
C ASP A 47 -6.05 -9.89 -7.83
N ARG A 48 -5.71 -9.83 -6.54
CA ARG A 48 -4.65 -10.61 -5.85
C ARG A 48 -5.12 -11.28 -4.56
N ALA A 49 -6.38 -11.66 -4.48
CA ALA A 49 -6.99 -12.26 -3.29
C ALA A 49 -6.19 -13.46 -2.75
N GLU A 50 -5.51 -14.20 -3.64
CA GLU A 50 -4.70 -15.37 -3.32
C GLU A 50 -3.48 -15.04 -2.45
N LYS A 51 -2.93 -13.82 -2.54
CA LYS A 51 -1.77 -13.42 -1.73
C LYS A 51 -2.11 -13.42 -0.25
N THR A 52 -3.29 -12.97 0.14
CA THR A 52 -3.69 -12.87 1.55
C THR A 52 -4.20 -14.16 2.17
N LYS A 53 -4.51 -15.17 1.36
CA LYS A 53 -5.08 -16.43 1.84
C LYS A 53 -4.19 -17.17 2.87
N PRO A 54 -2.86 -17.35 2.65
CA PRO A 54 -2.00 -17.99 3.64
C PRO A 54 -1.96 -17.23 4.98
N TYR A 55 -2.14 -15.91 4.96
CA TYR A 55 -2.15 -15.06 6.14
C TYR A 55 -3.39 -15.34 7.00
N ILE A 56 -4.54 -15.41 6.35
CA ILE A 56 -5.84 -15.66 6.99
C ILE A 56 -5.90 -17.08 7.55
N ASP A 57 -5.40 -18.06 6.80
CA ASP A 57 -5.34 -19.46 7.24
C ASP A 57 -4.45 -19.60 8.50
N LEU A 58 -3.31 -18.91 8.54
CA LEU A 58 -2.43 -18.91 9.71
C LEU A 58 -3.07 -18.24 10.92
N LEU A 59 -3.83 -17.16 10.73
CA LEU A 59 -4.59 -16.52 11.81
C LEU A 59 -5.68 -17.44 12.36
N ASN A 60 -6.44 -18.09 11.47
CA ASN A 60 -7.52 -18.99 11.86
C ASN A 60 -6.97 -20.19 12.65
N ARG A 61 -5.86 -20.78 12.20
CA ARG A 61 -5.16 -21.84 12.96
C ARG A 61 -4.74 -21.38 14.36
N GLY A 62 -4.31 -20.12 14.49
CA GLY A 62 -3.97 -19.54 15.80
C GLY A 62 -5.18 -19.42 16.73
N LYS A 63 -6.33 -19.00 16.20
CA LYS A 63 -7.59 -18.91 16.96
C LYS A 63 -8.07 -20.29 17.42
N GLU A 64 -8.08 -21.28 16.52
CA GLU A 64 -8.43 -22.67 16.85
C GLU A 64 -7.50 -23.28 17.91
N LEU A 65 -6.21 -22.92 17.87
CA LEU A 65 -5.25 -23.37 18.87
C LEU A 65 -5.53 -22.75 20.25
N VAL A 66 -5.83 -21.45 20.30
CA VAL A 66 -6.21 -20.77 21.56
C VAL A 66 -7.50 -21.39 22.13
N GLU A 67 -8.49 -21.65 21.29
CA GLU A 67 -9.75 -22.29 21.69
C GLU A 67 -9.50 -23.68 22.28
N ARG A 68 -8.81 -24.56 21.56
CA ARG A 68 -8.46 -25.91 22.05
C ARG A 68 -7.65 -25.88 23.34
N CYS A 69 -6.72 -24.93 23.48
CA CYS A 69 -5.94 -24.74 24.70
C CYS A 69 -6.80 -24.30 25.90
N SER A 70 -7.86 -23.54 25.67
CA SER A 70 -8.75 -23.05 26.73
C SER A 70 -9.70 -24.12 27.29
N GLU A 71 -9.98 -25.16 26.50
CA GLU A 71 -10.88 -26.26 26.88
C GLU A 71 -10.22 -27.31 27.78
N ILE A 72 -8.90 -27.23 27.99
CA ILE A 72 -8.10 -28.19 28.79
C ILE A 72 -8.33 -28.01 30.31
N SER A 73 -9.58 -27.79 30.71
CA SER A 73 -9.96 -27.44 32.08
C SER A 73 -9.57 -28.46 33.17
N SER A 74 -9.01 -29.64 32.88
CA SER A 74 -8.36 -30.45 33.94
C SER A 74 -7.64 -31.76 33.57
N TRP A 75 -7.78 -32.41 32.40
CA TRP A 75 -7.36 -33.82 32.28
C TRP A 75 -6.24 -34.12 31.24
N SER A 76 -5.13 -34.64 31.78
CA SER A 76 -3.91 -35.23 31.17
C SER A 76 -2.71 -34.30 30.89
N ILE A 77 -1.59 -34.62 31.55
CA ILE A 77 -0.26 -34.03 31.30
C ILE A 77 0.17 -34.22 29.84
N ILE A 78 -0.21 -35.34 29.22
CA ILE A 78 0.11 -35.67 27.82
C ILE A 78 -0.54 -34.69 26.84
N LYS A 79 -1.82 -34.32 27.05
CA LYS A 79 -2.45 -33.28 26.23
C LYS A 79 -1.74 -31.95 26.41
N ARG A 80 -1.35 -31.60 27.64
CA ARG A 80 -0.64 -30.34 27.93
C ARG A 80 0.70 -30.26 27.19
N SER A 81 1.52 -31.31 27.21
CA SER A 81 2.79 -31.30 26.48
C SER A 81 2.57 -31.16 24.98
N GLY A 82 1.60 -31.88 24.41
CA GLY A 82 1.26 -31.77 22.99
C GLY A 82 0.84 -30.35 22.57
N TYR A 83 0.03 -29.67 23.38
CA TYR A 83 -0.38 -28.29 23.09
C TYR A 83 0.76 -27.27 23.30
N SER A 84 1.68 -27.52 24.24
CA SER A 84 2.87 -26.68 24.41
C SER A 84 3.79 -26.76 23.18
N ASP A 85 3.98 -27.97 22.65
CA ASP A 85 4.71 -28.18 21.40
C ASP A 85 3.99 -27.51 20.22
N GLU A 86 2.66 -27.65 20.13
CA GLU A 86 1.86 -27.04 19.07
C GLU A 86 1.90 -25.50 19.11
N LEU A 87 1.82 -24.90 20.30
CA LEU A 87 1.99 -23.45 20.51
C LEU A 87 3.38 -22.97 20.11
N THR A 88 4.42 -23.77 20.39
CA THR A 88 5.80 -23.45 20.03
C THR A 88 5.98 -23.50 18.51
N CYS A 89 5.48 -24.55 17.86
CA CYS A 89 5.48 -24.65 16.40
C CYS A 89 4.69 -23.52 15.76
N TYR A 90 3.51 -23.17 16.31
CA TYR A 90 2.70 -22.07 15.79
C TYR A 90 3.43 -20.72 15.89
N LYS A 91 4.07 -20.43 17.02
CA LYS A 91 4.88 -19.20 17.18
C LYS A 91 6.03 -19.14 16.17
N ALA A 92 6.67 -20.28 15.91
CA ALA A 92 7.72 -20.37 14.89
C ALA A 92 7.19 -20.15 13.47
N ASP A 93 6.04 -20.76 13.14
CA ASP A 93 5.36 -20.54 11.86
C ASP A 93 4.98 -19.06 11.69
N LEU A 94 4.38 -18.45 12.71
CA LEU A 94 4.02 -17.03 12.72
C LEU A 94 5.25 -16.14 12.52
N LEU A 95 6.33 -16.37 13.26
CA LEU A 95 7.55 -15.59 13.14
C LEU A 95 8.17 -15.71 11.74
N ARG A 96 8.29 -16.94 11.23
CA ARG A 96 8.82 -17.21 9.89
C ARG A 96 8.00 -16.50 8.82
N PHE A 97 6.69 -16.55 8.97
CA PHE A 97 5.75 -15.95 8.05
C PHE A 97 5.91 -14.41 8.00
N TYR A 98 6.00 -13.77 9.17
CA TYR A 98 6.26 -12.32 9.28
C TYR A 98 7.64 -11.89 8.79
N GLN A 99 8.68 -12.63 9.13
CA GLN A 99 10.06 -12.25 8.83
C GLN A 99 10.47 -12.56 7.39
N VAL A 100 9.89 -13.60 6.80
CA VAL A 100 10.33 -14.09 5.48
C VAL A 100 9.28 -13.80 4.42
N GLN A 101 8.05 -14.29 4.57
CA GLN A 101 7.04 -14.20 3.52
C GLN A 101 6.53 -12.77 3.33
N LEU A 102 6.18 -12.08 4.42
CA LEU A 102 5.74 -10.68 4.34
C LEU A 102 6.82 -9.77 3.72
N GLN A 103 8.09 -9.99 4.09
CA GLN A 103 9.22 -9.23 3.54
C GLN A 103 9.42 -9.48 2.04
N LEU A 104 9.27 -10.74 1.61
CA LEU A 104 9.37 -11.10 0.20
C LEU A 104 8.23 -10.47 -0.62
N GLU A 105 7.00 -10.51 -0.11
CA GLU A 105 5.85 -9.88 -0.77
C GLU A 105 5.99 -8.36 -0.85
N GLN A 106 6.39 -7.70 0.24
CA GLN A 106 6.70 -6.26 0.22
C GLN A 106 7.76 -5.92 -0.82
N SER A 107 8.83 -6.71 -0.92
CA SER A 107 9.86 -6.51 -1.94
C SER A 107 9.31 -6.65 -3.36
N SER A 108 8.42 -7.62 -3.58
CA SER A 108 7.76 -7.82 -4.87
C SER A 108 6.86 -6.63 -5.23
N ASP A 109 6.04 -6.17 -4.29
CA ASP A 109 5.11 -5.07 -4.52
C ASP A 109 5.86 -3.74 -4.77
N ILE A 110 6.95 -3.48 -4.05
CA ILE A 110 7.84 -2.32 -4.29
C ILE A 110 8.44 -2.38 -5.69
N LYS A 111 8.98 -3.54 -6.11
CA LYS A 111 9.56 -3.69 -7.45
C LYS A 111 8.52 -3.49 -8.54
N GLU A 112 7.33 -4.05 -8.36
CA GLU A 112 6.25 -3.88 -9.31
C GLU A 112 5.81 -2.41 -9.39
N MET A 113 5.71 -1.72 -8.25
CA MET A 113 5.45 -0.29 -8.19
C MET A 113 6.51 0.50 -8.96
N LEU A 114 7.80 0.19 -8.77
CA LEU A 114 8.90 0.84 -9.51
C LEU A 114 8.77 0.63 -11.03
N VAL A 115 8.43 -0.57 -11.48
CA VAL A 115 8.21 -0.85 -12.91
C VAL A 115 7.03 -0.02 -13.45
N LYS A 116 5.93 0.08 -12.70
CA LYS A 116 4.77 0.89 -13.10
C LYS A 116 5.11 2.39 -13.11
N LEU A 117 5.86 2.88 -12.12
CA LEU A 117 6.29 4.28 -12.04
C LEU A 117 7.25 4.66 -13.16
N ASN A 118 8.18 3.78 -13.55
CA ASN A 118 9.06 4.05 -14.68
C ASN A 118 8.28 4.24 -15.98
N ARG A 119 7.23 3.45 -16.22
CA ARG A 119 6.34 3.64 -17.38
C ARG A 119 5.60 4.96 -17.33
N VAL A 120 5.15 5.38 -16.15
CA VAL A 120 4.51 6.70 -15.96
C VAL A 120 5.51 7.83 -16.23
N SER A 121 6.76 7.69 -15.77
CA SER A 121 7.84 8.65 -16.03
C SER A 121 8.10 8.78 -17.53
N GLU A 122 8.20 7.67 -18.27
CA GLU A 122 8.38 7.68 -19.73
C GLU A 122 7.26 8.45 -20.45
N VAL A 123 6.01 8.26 -20.02
CA VAL A 123 4.87 9.00 -20.57
C VAL A 123 4.96 10.48 -20.20
N LEU A 124 5.34 10.82 -18.97
CA LEU A 124 5.50 12.20 -18.55
C LEU A 124 6.61 12.89 -19.34
N ASP A 125 7.75 12.25 -19.54
CA ASP A 125 8.86 12.78 -20.36
C ASP A 125 8.42 12.97 -21.81
N TYR A 126 7.65 12.03 -22.35
CA TYR A 126 7.05 12.15 -23.68
C TYR A 126 6.06 13.31 -23.80
N VAL A 127 5.19 13.51 -22.81
CA VAL A 127 4.22 14.61 -22.77
C VAL A 127 4.93 15.95 -22.60
N LYS A 128 5.94 16.00 -21.75
CA LYS A 128 6.78 17.16 -21.46
C LYS A 128 7.59 17.63 -22.68
N GLY A 129 7.98 16.70 -23.55
CA GLY A 129 8.67 16.99 -24.81
C GLY A 129 7.77 17.44 -25.98
N ARG A 130 6.44 17.51 -25.82
CA ARG A 130 5.54 17.98 -26.88
C ARG A 130 5.25 19.48 -26.76
N SER A 131 5.47 20.21 -27.85
CA SER A 131 4.83 21.51 -28.07
C SER A 131 3.35 21.31 -28.38
N PHE A 132 2.48 22.03 -27.69
CA PHE A 132 1.03 21.95 -27.90
C PHE A 132 0.63 22.95 -28.99
N VAL A 133 0.09 22.47 -30.12
CA VAL A 133 -0.51 23.38 -31.11
C VAL A 133 -1.97 23.60 -30.70
N GLY A 134 -2.24 24.77 -30.14
CA GLY A 134 -3.56 25.17 -29.65
C GLY A 134 -4.05 26.42 -30.37
N LYS A 135 -5.36 26.50 -30.60
CA LYS A 135 -6.01 27.72 -31.08
C LYS A 135 -6.29 28.63 -29.89
N ILE A 136 -5.70 29.83 -29.87
CA ILE A 136 -5.99 30.85 -28.87
C ILE A 136 -6.85 31.95 -29.49
N ILE A 137 -7.74 32.52 -28.69
CA ILE A 137 -8.57 33.68 -29.06
C ILE A 137 -7.97 34.87 -28.34
N LEU A 138 -7.28 35.76 -29.06
CA LEU A 138 -6.84 37.03 -28.48
C LEU A 138 -7.99 38.06 -28.55
N PRO A 139 -8.18 38.91 -27.52
CA PRO A 139 -9.25 39.89 -27.50
C PRO A 139 -9.20 40.80 -28.74
N GLY A 140 -10.27 40.82 -29.53
CA GLY A 140 -10.36 41.63 -30.75
C GLY A 140 -9.76 41.02 -32.03
N SER A 141 -9.45 39.72 -32.05
CA SER A 141 -8.89 39.03 -33.24
C SER A 141 -9.58 37.70 -33.58
N THR A 142 -9.31 37.19 -34.79
CA THR A 142 -9.78 35.86 -35.25
C THR A 142 -8.87 34.74 -34.77
N LEU A 143 -9.42 33.52 -34.66
CA LEU A 143 -8.70 32.29 -34.29
C LEU A 143 -7.39 32.12 -35.06
N THR A 144 -6.26 32.09 -34.35
CA THR A 144 -4.94 31.75 -34.91
C THR A 144 -4.39 30.49 -34.28
N ASP A 145 -3.69 29.68 -35.08
CA ASP A 145 -2.95 28.52 -34.59
C ASP A 145 -1.70 29.02 -33.86
N ALA A 146 -1.54 28.66 -32.59
CA ALA A 146 -0.37 28.99 -31.79
C ALA A 146 0.34 27.70 -31.33
N VAL A 147 1.67 27.73 -31.36
CA VAL A 147 2.51 26.65 -30.82
C VAL A 147 2.94 27.06 -29.41
N ILE A 148 2.41 26.37 -28.40
CA ILE A 148 2.80 26.53 -26.99
C ILE A 148 4.01 25.63 -26.76
N VAL A 149 5.15 26.25 -26.44
CA VAL A 149 6.41 25.57 -26.13
C VAL A 149 6.48 25.34 -24.61
N PRO A 150 6.94 24.15 -24.14
CA PRO A 150 7.10 23.86 -22.71
C PRO A 150 8.06 24.82 -21.99
N ASP A 151 7.79 25.10 -20.72
CA ASP A 151 8.50 26.08 -19.88
C ASP A 151 10.00 25.75 -19.69
N GLU A 152 10.41 24.47 -19.72
CA GLU A 152 11.84 24.11 -19.59
C GLU A 152 12.70 24.43 -20.83
N LEU A 153 12.08 24.67 -21.98
CA LEU A 153 12.78 25.18 -23.16
C LEU A 153 12.88 26.71 -23.15
N LEU A 154 12.23 27.38 -22.18
CA LEU A 154 12.26 28.81 -21.96
C LEU A 154 13.35 29.14 -20.95
N THR A 155 14.58 29.33 -21.44
CA THR A 155 15.64 29.90 -20.60
C THR A 155 15.64 31.42 -20.73
N LYS A 156 16.19 32.15 -19.75
CA LYS A 156 16.36 33.62 -19.84
C LYS A 156 17.07 34.06 -21.13
N ASP A 157 17.88 33.18 -21.71
CA ASP A 157 18.63 33.39 -22.96
C ASP A 157 17.91 32.89 -24.23
N ARG A 158 16.74 32.23 -24.13
CA ARG A 158 15.94 31.75 -25.27
C ARG A 158 14.42 31.96 -25.02
N PRO A 159 13.83 33.07 -25.46
CA PRO A 159 12.39 33.30 -25.33
C PRO A 159 11.57 32.32 -26.18
N ALA A 160 10.33 32.04 -25.76
CA ALA A 160 9.35 31.32 -26.56
C ALA A 160 9.00 32.18 -27.78
N VAL A 161 9.09 31.62 -28.99
CA VAL A 161 8.70 32.32 -30.21
C VAL A 161 7.38 31.71 -30.72
N VAL A 162 6.28 32.46 -30.59
CA VAL A 162 5.01 32.09 -31.21
C VAL A 162 5.01 32.65 -32.63
N LEU A 163 5.04 31.77 -33.64
CA LEU A 163 5.03 32.13 -35.05
C LEU A 163 3.58 32.28 -35.56
N LEU A 164 3.19 33.49 -36.00
CA LEU A 164 1.88 33.77 -36.59
C LEU A 164 2.03 34.07 -38.11
N PRO A 165 1.28 33.38 -38.98
CA PRO A 165 1.27 33.71 -40.41
C PRO A 165 0.47 34.98 -40.76
N PRO A 166 0.93 35.83 -41.72
CA PRO A 166 2.27 35.90 -42.29
C PRO A 166 3.08 37.07 -41.70
N GLY A 167 4.08 36.73 -40.88
CA GLY A 167 5.24 37.61 -40.58
C GLY A 167 5.30 38.19 -39.17
N TRP A 168 4.38 37.81 -38.27
CA TRP A 168 4.36 38.34 -36.91
C TRP A 168 4.85 37.28 -35.94
N PHE A 169 5.69 37.67 -34.98
CA PHE A 169 6.12 36.82 -33.89
C PHE A 169 5.88 37.52 -32.55
N ILE A 170 5.46 36.76 -31.55
CA ILE A 170 5.43 37.22 -30.16
C ILE A 170 6.54 36.47 -29.43
N THR A 171 7.45 37.22 -28.80
CA THR A 171 8.46 36.68 -27.89
C THR A 171 7.89 36.70 -26.48
N ALA A 172 7.68 35.53 -25.88
CA ALA A 172 7.36 35.41 -24.46
C ALA A 172 8.63 34.97 -23.72
N THR A 173 9.21 35.89 -22.94
CA THR A 173 10.14 35.52 -21.86
C THR A 173 9.31 35.19 -20.63
N SER A 174 9.70 34.14 -19.89
CA SER A 174 9.12 33.70 -18.60
C SER A 174 8.50 34.86 -17.83
N PRO A 175 7.25 34.77 -17.34
CA PRO A 175 6.67 35.84 -16.57
C PRO A 175 7.48 35.99 -15.28
N GLU A 176 8.16 37.13 -15.12
CA GLU A 176 8.37 37.63 -13.76
C GLU A 176 6.97 37.87 -13.20
N ILE A 177 6.47 36.92 -12.42
CA ILE A 177 5.29 37.14 -11.60
C ILE A 177 5.72 38.14 -10.52
N GLN A 178 5.71 39.42 -10.88
CA GLN A 178 5.59 40.48 -9.89
C GLN A 178 4.13 40.52 -9.49
N GLY A 179 3.87 39.95 -8.31
CA GLY A 179 2.64 40.21 -7.57
C GLY A 179 2.62 41.69 -7.23
N ASN A 180 1.57 42.37 -7.67
CA ASN A 180 1.27 43.71 -7.21
C ASN A 180 0.19 43.57 -6.14
N GLU A 181 0.50 44.07 -4.94
CA GLU A 181 -0.43 44.29 -3.82
C GLU A 181 -1.63 45.17 -4.24
#